data_AF-A0A936AZU9-F1
#
_entry.id   AF-A0A936AZU9-F1
#
_cell.length_a   1.000
_cell.length_b   1.000
_cell.length_c   1.000
_cell.angle_alpha   90.00
_cell.angle_beta   90.00
_cell.angle_gamma   90.00
#
_symmetry.space_group_name_H-M   'P 1'
#
loop_
_entity.id
_entity.type
_entity.pdbx_description
1 polymer ?
#
loop_
_entity_poly.entity_id
_entity_poly.type
_entity_poly.pdbx_seq_one_letter_code
_entity_poly.pdbx_strand_id
1 'polypeptide(L)'
;MKWFTFVLFLIPPFILSAQCKTGDVHIFNEEKLAAYIQEFKNCDTISGNLIIGPEVSGGQTRLVEIKGLEKIKVIKGNLEIRSNQWLEDIACLQNVELIEGDFIFKDNPKMKNAVTFKITKVLGKVEFFPSQFSNASVAFPFLTFIGKDLLFSYFQQRISAFPVLKTIGENLRYYSYAQYCEDLNQLQNVKSVTMGFRQSNVEIKMLQKLRKAESFSLEVESIRQITLSPAMQLDYLTIYNDLPYPISTFSHNKKYKGLTVYNIRSTKHFKELFGHIDSVGYLLLESKTDPDTFLFHQIKYVEVAMLYGGAIKVLPQIKTIGKQLQIRGRILPGWIEKYVNRSDFIPEVTVNGLLSTQLNGKPRLFCDVFRIEHNSHLNDLKNFQFKNIRAGLIEIKDSKIDSINFDLTGIDLTKTQLAFVDNDQLSYCPADWACRLYKQHALFDKKIYDFIFSGNRSTCNDLYLKNECEK
;
A
#
# COMPACT_ATOMS: atom_id res chain seq x y z
N MET A 1 83.88 -0.79 -44.96
CA MET A 1 83.12 -1.26 -43.78
C MET A 1 82.92 -0.05 -42.88
N LYS A 2 81.74 0.43 -42.50
CA LYS A 2 80.43 -0.20 -42.32
C LYS A 2 79.35 0.84 -42.67
N TRP A 3 78.29 0.43 -43.37
CA TRP A 3 77.07 1.22 -43.55
C TRP A 3 76.21 1.11 -42.29
N PHE A 4 75.74 2.25 -41.78
CA PHE A 4 74.71 2.33 -40.74
C PHE A 4 73.35 2.32 -41.44
N THR A 5 72.66 1.19 -41.43
CA THR A 5 71.26 1.08 -41.87
C THR A 5 70.36 1.58 -40.75
N PHE A 6 69.70 2.72 -41.00
CA PHE A 6 68.63 3.26 -40.17
C PHE A 6 67.38 2.39 -40.39
N VAL A 7 67.05 1.54 -39.42
CA VAL A 7 65.78 0.78 -39.44
C VAL A 7 64.67 1.72 -38.98
N LEU A 8 63.98 2.31 -39.95
CA LEU A 8 62.71 2.99 -39.73
C LEU A 8 61.66 1.93 -39.37
N PHE A 9 61.32 1.84 -38.09
CA PHE A 9 60.21 1.02 -37.61
C PHE A 9 58.90 1.59 -38.18
N LEU A 10 58.47 1.07 -39.33
CA LEU A 10 57.11 1.23 -39.84
C LEU A 10 56.17 0.49 -38.87
N ILE A 11 55.65 1.21 -37.89
CA ILE A 11 54.56 0.75 -37.04
C ILE A 11 53.36 0.47 -37.96
N PRO A 12 52.77 -0.74 -37.97
CA PRO A 12 51.60 -1.03 -38.79
C PRO A 12 50.44 -0.13 -38.34
N PRO A 13 49.67 0.49 -39.25
CA PRO A 13 48.46 1.24 -38.90
C PRO A 13 47.32 0.26 -38.62
N PHE A 14 47.47 -0.60 -37.62
CA PHE A 14 46.43 -1.47 -37.12
C PHE A 14 46.50 -1.48 -35.59
N ILE A 15 45.82 -0.50 -35.01
CA ILE A 15 44.74 -0.60 -34.01
C ILE A 15 44.46 0.87 -33.62
N LEU A 16 43.79 1.63 -34.50
CA LEU A 16 42.91 2.68 -33.98
C LEU A 16 41.66 1.92 -33.52
N SER A 17 41.69 1.39 -32.30
CA SER A 17 40.43 1.17 -31.61
C SER A 17 39.72 2.51 -31.64
N ALA A 18 38.54 2.58 -32.25
CA ALA A 18 37.68 3.74 -32.07
C ALA A 18 37.50 3.89 -30.55
N GLN A 19 38.22 4.84 -29.93
CA GLN A 19 38.12 5.05 -28.50
C GLN A 19 36.79 5.73 -28.26
N CYS A 20 35.87 5.00 -27.64
CA CYS A 20 34.59 5.54 -27.26
C CYS A 20 34.70 6.32 -25.97
N LYS A 21 33.81 7.30 -25.83
CA LYS A 21 33.82 8.16 -24.66
C LYS A 21 33.75 7.31 -23.39
N THR A 22 34.70 7.54 -22.50
CA THR A 22 34.64 7.04 -21.13
C THR A 22 33.81 8.02 -20.29
N GLY A 23 32.92 7.48 -19.46
CA GLY A 23 32.02 8.29 -18.64
C GLY A 23 30.80 8.81 -19.38
N ASP A 24 30.20 9.87 -18.83
CA ASP A 24 28.85 10.31 -19.19
C ASP A 24 28.82 11.19 -20.45
N VAL A 25 27.73 11.06 -21.20
CA VAL A 25 27.39 11.85 -22.39
C VAL A 25 26.15 12.68 -22.04
N HIS A 26 26.30 14.00 -21.99
CA HIS A 26 25.18 14.91 -21.75
C HIS A 26 24.93 15.77 -22.99
N ILE A 27 23.76 15.60 -23.60
CA ILE A 27 23.29 16.32 -24.77
C ILE A 27 22.11 17.20 -24.35
N PHE A 28 22.32 18.51 -24.30
CA PHE A 28 21.29 19.49 -23.92
C PHE A 28 21.08 20.60 -24.97
N ASN A 29 21.90 20.60 -26.01
CA ASN A 29 21.79 21.47 -27.18
C ASN A 29 22.49 20.82 -28.40
N GLU A 30 22.32 21.42 -29.58
CA GLU A 30 22.89 20.93 -30.84
C GLU A 30 24.43 21.00 -30.87
N GLU A 31 25.05 21.94 -30.15
CA GLU A 31 26.51 22.07 -30.08
C GLU A 31 27.15 20.87 -29.38
N LYS A 32 26.58 20.43 -28.25
CA LYS A 32 27.04 19.23 -27.53
C LYS A 32 26.79 17.96 -28.31
N LEU A 33 25.68 17.88 -29.05
CA LEU A 33 25.40 16.77 -29.96
C LEU A 33 26.48 16.71 -31.06
N ALA A 34 26.74 17.83 -31.73
CA ALA A 34 27.73 17.91 -32.81
C ALA A 34 29.14 17.55 -32.32
N ALA A 35 29.55 18.06 -31.15
CA ALA A 35 30.83 17.73 -30.54
C ALA A 35 30.96 16.22 -30.29
N TYR A 36 29.91 15.59 -29.73
CA TYR A 36 29.90 14.14 -29.51
C TYR A 36 30.01 13.35 -30.82
N ILE A 37 29.25 13.72 -31.86
CA ILE A 37 29.25 13.01 -33.15
C ILE A 37 30.60 13.16 -33.86
N GLN A 38 31.22 14.34 -33.79
CA GLN A 38 32.52 14.61 -34.40
C GLN A 38 33.63 13.79 -33.74
N GLU A 39 33.60 13.69 -32.41
CA GLU A 39 34.63 13.01 -31.64
C GLU A 39 34.44 11.48 -31.62
N PHE A 40 33.20 11.00 -31.54
CA PHE A 40 32.87 9.57 -31.32
C PHE A 40 32.08 8.93 -32.47
N LYS A 41 32.37 9.31 -33.72
CA LYS A 41 31.65 8.94 -34.95
C LYS A 41 31.41 7.43 -35.16
N ASN A 42 32.24 6.57 -34.59
CA ASN A 42 32.19 5.11 -34.78
C ASN A 42 31.82 4.33 -33.53
N CYS A 43 31.36 5.01 -32.48
CA CYS A 43 31.00 4.37 -31.24
C CYS A 43 29.59 3.84 -31.25
N ASP A 44 29.46 2.58 -30.83
CA ASP A 44 28.19 1.93 -30.57
C ASP A 44 27.91 1.75 -29.07
N THR A 45 28.87 2.11 -28.23
CA THR A 45 28.79 1.91 -26.78
C THR A 45 29.09 3.21 -26.04
N ILE A 46 28.22 3.58 -25.10
CA ILE A 46 28.44 4.64 -24.12
C ILE A 46 28.81 3.99 -22.79
N SER A 47 29.99 4.32 -22.28
CA SER A 47 30.53 3.68 -21.05
C SER A 47 29.89 4.21 -19.76
N GLY A 48 29.29 5.39 -19.79
CA GLY A 48 28.53 5.97 -18.68
C GLY A 48 27.07 6.21 -19.02
N ASN A 49 26.49 7.26 -18.43
CA ASN A 49 25.12 7.69 -18.68
C ASN A 49 24.99 8.41 -20.03
N LEU A 50 23.88 8.22 -20.73
CA LEU A 50 23.44 9.09 -21.83
C LEU A 50 22.27 9.93 -21.33
N ILE A 51 22.50 11.23 -21.16
CA ILE A 51 21.52 12.20 -20.67
C ILE A 51 21.15 13.14 -21.82
N ILE A 52 19.91 13.09 -22.28
CA ILE A 52 19.34 13.97 -23.30
C ILE A 52 18.29 14.84 -22.61
N GLY A 53 18.66 16.08 -22.29
CA GLY A 53 17.84 16.95 -21.46
C GLY A 53 18.66 18.03 -20.76
N PRO A 54 18.03 18.93 -20.00
CA PRO A 54 18.70 20.08 -19.40
C PRO A 54 19.74 19.66 -18.35
N GLU A 55 20.82 20.44 -18.23
CA GLU A 55 21.88 20.24 -17.22
C GLU A 55 21.36 20.37 -15.80
N VAL A 56 20.48 21.33 -15.57
CA VAL A 56 19.92 21.64 -14.25
C VAL A 56 18.46 21.23 -14.17
N SER A 57 18.02 20.84 -12.98
CA SER A 57 16.61 20.57 -12.70
C SER A 57 15.76 21.80 -13.00
N GLY A 58 14.68 21.62 -13.75
CA GLY A 58 13.80 22.71 -14.19
C GLY A 58 14.31 23.52 -15.38
N GLY A 59 15.49 23.21 -15.92
CA GLY A 59 16.00 23.82 -17.15
C GLY A 59 15.19 23.42 -18.40
N GLN A 60 15.47 24.10 -19.51
CA GLN A 60 14.87 23.82 -20.82
C GLN A 60 15.99 23.58 -21.83
N THR A 61 15.82 22.63 -22.74
CA THR A 61 16.71 22.45 -23.89
C THR A 61 16.14 23.12 -25.13
N ARG A 62 17.02 23.57 -26.03
CA ARG A 62 16.65 23.99 -27.40
C ARG A 62 16.93 22.90 -28.43
N LEU A 63 17.05 21.66 -27.97
CA LEU A 63 17.33 20.49 -28.79
C LEU A 63 16.09 20.14 -29.61
N VAL A 64 16.25 20.06 -30.93
CA VAL A 64 15.14 19.78 -31.86
C VAL A 64 15.26 18.36 -32.43
N GLU A 65 16.49 17.89 -32.63
CA GLU A 65 16.76 16.53 -33.10
C GLU A 65 18.01 15.93 -32.43
N ILE A 66 18.17 14.61 -32.55
CA ILE A 66 19.32 13.86 -32.03
C ILE A 66 19.93 12.94 -33.09
N LYS A 67 19.92 13.40 -34.35
CA LYS A 67 20.54 12.68 -35.47
C LYS A 67 22.03 12.48 -35.21
N GLY A 68 22.55 11.33 -35.61
CA GLY A 68 23.94 10.93 -35.37
C GLY A 68 24.14 9.94 -34.23
N LEU A 69 23.08 9.64 -33.45
CA LEU A 69 23.11 8.63 -32.39
C LEU A 69 22.69 7.22 -32.87
N GLU A 70 22.49 7.00 -34.17
CA GLU A 70 21.94 5.76 -34.75
C GLU A 70 22.82 4.53 -34.54
N LYS A 71 24.12 4.73 -34.27
CA LYS A 71 25.07 3.65 -34.05
C LYS A 71 25.04 3.11 -32.62
N ILE A 72 24.46 3.84 -31.67
CA ILE A 72 24.48 3.44 -30.26
C ILE A 72 23.61 2.19 -30.07
N LYS A 73 24.25 1.14 -29.57
CA LYS A 73 23.66 -0.17 -29.25
C LYS A 73 23.67 -0.45 -27.76
N VAL A 74 24.70 -0.01 -27.03
CA VAL A 74 24.86 -0.33 -25.60
C VAL A 74 25.08 0.94 -24.79
N ILE A 75 24.37 1.05 -23.67
CA ILE A 75 24.57 2.10 -22.68
C ILE A 75 24.86 1.40 -21.34
N LYS A 76 26.09 1.55 -20.85
CA LYS A 76 26.51 0.93 -19.58
C LYS A 76 25.99 1.66 -18.34
N GLY A 77 25.67 2.94 -18.47
CA GLY A 77 24.95 3.71 -17.46
C GLY A 77 23.45 3.77 -17.73
N ASN A 78 22.85 4.88 -17.31
CA ASN A 78 21.45 5.21 -17.52
C ASN A 78 21.23 5.83 -18.91
N LEU A 79 20.06 5.59 -19.50
CA LEU A 79 19.52 6.40 -20.59
C LEU A 79 18.43 7.31 -20.04
N GLU A 80 18.68 8.61 -19.99
CA GLU A 80 17.72 9.62 -19.57
C GLU A 80 17.32 10.49 -20.76
N ILE A 81 16.04 10.54 -21.10
CA ILE A 81 15.47 11.45 -22.09
C ILE A 81 14.42 12.29 -21.39
N ARG A 82 14.80 13.51 -21.00
CA ARG A 82 13.97 14.31 -20.10
C ARG A 82 13.89 15.79 -20.42
N SER A 83 12.70 16.36 -20.23
CA SER A 83 12.45 17.81 -20.24
C SER A 83 12.88 18.51 -21.54
N ASN A 84 12.80 17.82 -22.68
CA ASN A 84 13.09 18.41 -23.98
C ASN A 84 11.84 19.06 -24.57
N GLN A 85 11.82 20.40 -24.56
CA GLN A 85 10.64 21.15 -24.95
C GLN A 85 10.39 21.13 -26.45
N TRP A 86 11.45 21.03 -27.27
CA TRP A 86 11.36 21.10 -28.73
C TRP A 86 11.74 19.82 -29.47
N LEU A 87 12.20 18.79 -28.74
CA LEU A 87 12.59 17.51 -29.35
C LEU A 87 11.34 16.74 -29.80
N GLU A 88 11.23 16.52 -31.11
CA GLU A 88 10.04 15.87 -31.71
C GLU A 88 10.22 14.36 -31.92
N ASP A 89 11.46 13.89 -31.99
CA ASP A 89 11.82 12.52 -32.38
C ASP A 89 13.06 12.00 -31.63
N ILE A 90 13.05 10.69 -31.32
CA ILE A 90 14.18 9.93 -30.77
C ILE A 90 14.42 8.60 -31.50
N ALA A 91 13.88 8.43 -32.71
CA ALA A 91 14.07 7.25 -33.56
C ALA A 91 15.56 6.94 -33.82
N CYS A 92 16.44 7.94 -33.72
CA CYS A 92 17.89 7.73 -33.77
C CYS A 92 18.40 6.80 -32.65
N LEU A 93 17.66 6.57 -31.57
CA LEU A 93 18.01 5.63 -30.50
C LEU A 93 17.35 4.25 -30.66
N GLN A 94 16.64 3.99 -31.76
CA GLN A 94 15.94 2.72 -31.97
C GLN A 94 16.86 1.49 -31.95
N ASN A 95 18.15 1.66 -32.22
CA ASN A 95 19.14 0.58 -32.26
C ASN A 95 19.76 0.24 -30.90
N VAL A 96 19.39 0.95 -29.83
CA VAL A 96 19.82 0.56 -28.47
C VAL A 96 19.25 -0.82 -28.15
N GLU A 97 20.11 -1.77 -27.78
CA GLU A 97 19.80 -3.17 -27.51
C GLU A 97 19.88 -3.50 -26.01
N LEU A 98 20.77 -2.82 -25.27
CA LEU A 98 21.03 -3.05 -23.85
C LEU A 98 21.26 -1.73 -23.10
N ILE A 99 20.61 -1.62 -21.94
CA ILE A 99 20.88 -0.58 -20.93
C ILE A 99 21.24 -1.30 -19.63
N GLU A 100 22.46 -1.12 -19.14
CA GLU A 100 22.90 -1.73 -17.87
C GLU A 100 22.43 -0.92 -16.65
N GLY A 101 22.16 0.37 -16.82
CA GLY A 101 21.52 1.21 -15.82
C GLY A 101 20.00 1.30 -16.01
N ASP A 102 19.49 2.50 -15.70
CA ASP A 102 18.07 2.84 -15.75
C ASP A 102 17.67 3.43 -17.11
N PHE A 103 16.44 3.16 -17.56
CA PHE A 103 15.81 3.88 -18.67
C PHE A 103 14.77 4.85 -18.12
N ILE A 104 14.97 6.15 -18.33
CA ILE A 104 14.09 7.21 -17.83
C ILE A 104 13.61 8.05 -19.01
N PHE A 105 12.29 8.07 -19.23
CA PHE A 105 11.66 8.91 -20.23
C PHE A 105 10.63 9.83 -19.57
N LYS A 106 10.90 11.14 -19.56
CA LYS A 106 10.12 12.10 -18.75
C LYS A 106 9.92 13.47 -19.41
N ASP A 107 8.71 14.01 -19.37
CA ASP A 107 8.44 15.42 -19.71
C ASP A 107 8.97 15.90 -21.08
N ASN A 108 8.70 15.17 -22.16
CA ASN A 108 9.06 15.59 -23.52
C ASN A 108 7.82 16.05 -24.32
N PRO A 109 7.30 17.28 -24.11
CA PRO A 109 5.97 17.71 -24.56
C PRO A 109 5.77 17.78 -26.07
N LYS A 110 6.81 17.99 -26.87
CA LYS A 110 6.70 18.04 -28.34
C LYS A 110 6.96 16.72 -29.03
N MET A 111 7.25 15.66 -28.28
CA MET A 111 7.43 14.36 -28.88
C MET A 111 6.09 13.86 -29.45
N LYS A 112 6.10 13.55 -30.74
CA LYS A 112 4.91 13.11 -31.50
C LYS A 112 5.14 11.80 -32.26
N ASN A 113 6.39 11.47 -32.56
CA ASN A 113 6.70 10.30 -33.37
C ASN A 113 6.60 9.01 -32.56
N ALA A 114 6.12 7.94 -33.21
CA ALA A 114 6.14 6.61 -32.65
C ALA A 114 7.56 6.03 -32.74
N VAL A 115 8.11 5.61 -31.61
CA VAL A 115 9.48 5.07 -31.53
C VAL A 115 9.42 3.63 -31.08
N THR A 116 10.03 2.75 -31.86
CA THR A 116 10.15 1.32 -31.53
C THR A 116 11.61 1.02 -31.17
N PHE A 117 11.86 0.73 -29.91
CA PHE A 117 13.20 0.37 -29.42
C PHE A 117 13.51 -1.11 -29.68
N LYS A 118 14.75 -1.39 -30.09
CA LYS A 118 15.32 -2.76 -30.14
C LYS A 118 15.84 -3.25 -28.78
N ILE A 119 15.58 -2.50 -27.71
CA ILE A 119 16.05 -2.82 -26.37
C ILE A 119 15.50 -4.19 -25.98
N THR A 120 16.41 -5.10 -25.63
CA THR A 120 16.07 -6.47 -25.22
C THR A 120 16.08 -6.64 -23.70
N LYS A 121 16.91 -5.86 -23.01
CA LYS A 121 17.08 -5.87 -21.55
C LYS A 121 17.40 -4.48 -21.01
N VAL A 122 16.85 -4.19 -19.84
CA VAL A 122 17.27 -3.09 -18.96
C VAL A 122 17.63 -3.70 -17.62
N LEU A 123 18.87 -3.55 -17.14
CA LEU A 123 19.27 -4.17 -15.86
C LEU A 123 18.88 -3.31 -14.64
N GLY A 124 18.68 -2.01 -14.84
CA GLY A 124 18.11 -1.11 -13.84
C GLY A 124 16.59 -1.04 -13.87
N LYS A 125 16.06 0.14 -13.54
CA LYS A 125 14.63 0.46 -13.57
C LYS A 125 14.22 1.06 -14.92
N VAL A 126 12.93 1.02 -15.20
CA VAL A 126 12.31 1.65 -16.37
C VAL A 126 11.21 2.58 -15.88
N GLU A 127 11.34 3.87 -16.19
CA GLU A 127 10.45 4.94 -15.72
C GLU A 127 9.87 5.74 -16.90
N PHE A 128 8.52 5.80 -16.96
CA PHE A 128 7.78 6.61 -17.93
C PHE A 128 6.90 7.64 -17.23
N PHE A 129 7.22 8.91 -17.49
CA PHE A 129 6.47 10.08 -17.05
C PHE A 129 6.26 11.01 -18.24
N PRO A 130 5.45 10.64 -19.24
CA PRO A 130 5.25 11.48 -20.42
C PRO A 130 4.63 12.81 -20.01
N SER A 131 4.93 13.85 -20.78
CA SER A 131 4.21 15.11 -20.62
C SER A 131 2.76 14.94 -21.07
N GLN A 132 1.83 15.62 -20.40
CA GLN A 132 0.41 15.72 -20.80
C GLN A 132 0.19 16.27 -22.22
N PHE A 133 1.21 16.90 -22.82
CA PHE A 133 1.14 17.46 -24.17
C PHE A 133 1.73 16.54 -25.25
N SER A 134 2.38 15.45 -24.86
CA SER A 134 3.03 14.53 -25.81
C SER A 134 2.05 13.51 -26.37
N ASN A 135 2.14 13.31 -27.69
CA ASN A 135 1.41 12.27 -28.42
C ASN A 135 2.31 11.11 -28.89
N ALA A 136 3.57 11.05 -28.40
CA ALA A 136 4.53 10.02 -28.80
C ALA A 136 4.24 8.66 -28.17
N SER A 137 4.05 7.65 -29.03
CA SER A 137 3.95 6.25 -28.62
C SER A 137 5.35 5.63 -28.59
N VAL A 138 5.72 5.01 -27.46
CA VAL A 138 7.01 4.34 -27.31
C VAL A 138 6.79 2.84 -27.12
N ALA A 139 7.42 2.02 -27.95
CA ALA A 139 7.27 0.57 -27.94
C ALA A 139 8.60 -0.16 -27.70
N PHE A 140 8.56 -1.24 -26.92
CA PHE A 140 9.69 -2.15 -26.63
C PHE A 140 9.31 -3.59 -26.98
N PRO A 141 9.07 -3.90 -28.27
CA PRO A 141 8.57 -5.21 -28.71
C PRO A 141 9.52 -6.38 -28.42
N PHE A 142 10.78 -6.09 -28.10
CA PHE A 142 11.81 -7.09 -27.81
C PHE A 142 12.26 -7.13 -26.35
N LEU A 143 11.74 -6.24 -25.49
CA LEU A 143 12.20 -6.14 -24.11
C LEU A 143 11.63 -7.30 -23.28
N THR A 144 12.53 -8.17 -22.83
CA THR A 144 12.17 -9.42 -22.12
C THR A 144 12.39 -9.34 -20.61
N PHE A 145 13.24 -8.43 -20.15
CA PHE A 145 13.71 -8.36 -18.77
C PHE A 145 13.97 -6.92 -18.31
N ILE A 146 13.45 -6.58 -17.14
CA ILE A 146 13.78 -5.38 -16.37
C ILE A 146 14.34 -5.85 -15.02
N GLY A 147 15.54 -5.40 -14.66
CA GLY A 147 16.23 -5.90 -13.47
C GLY A 147 15.72 -5.33 -12.15
N LYS A 148 15.12 -4.14 -12.16
CA LYS A 148 14.51 -3.51 -10.97
C LYS A 148 13.03 -3.23 -11.18
N ASP A 149 12.63 -1.96 -11.12
CA ASP A 149 11.25 -1.50 -11.18
C ASP A 149 10.80 -1.15 -12.60
N LEU A 150 9.52 -1.37 -12.88
CA LEU A 150 8.83 -0.76 -14.01
C LEU A 150 7.77 0.20 -13.49
N LEU A 151 7.91 1.49 -13.77
CA LEU A 151 7.05 2.55 -13.27
C LEU A 151 6.45 3.37 -14.41
N PHE A 152 5.12 3.47 -14.41
CA PHE A 152 4.34 4.38 -15.25
C PHE A 152 3.56 5.34 -14.37
N SER A 153 3.58 6.62 -14.71
CA SER A 153 2.70 7.61 -14.09
C SER A 153 2.14 8.58 -15.13
N TYR A 154 0.84 8.86 -15.02
CA TYR A 154 0.12 9.85 -15.85
C TYR A 154 0.17 9.56 -17.36
N PHE A 155 0.18 8.29 -17.76
CA PHE A 155 0.25 7.91 -19.16
C PHE A 155 -1.16 8.00 -19.83
N GLN A 156 -1.29 8.73 -20.95
CA GLN A 156 -2.54 8.85 -21.73
C GLN A 156 -2.51 8.07 -23.07
N GLN A 157 -1.54 7.20 -23.30
CA GLN A 157 -1.39 6.52 -24.59
C GLN A 157 -1.39 4.99 -24.45
N ARG A 158 -1.62 4.27 -25.55
CA ARG A 158 -1.60 2.80 -25.55
C ARG A 158 -0.20 2.29 -25.22
N ILE A 159 -0.06 1.54 -24.13
CA ILE A 159 1.19 0.88 -23.75
C ILE A 159 1.26 -0.45 -24.48
N SER A 160 1.27 -0.44 -25.82
CA SER A 160 1.68 -1.60 -26.63
C SER A 160 3.19 -1.78 -26.61
N ALA A 161 3.76 -1.63 -25.42
CA ALA A 161 5.16 -1.36 -25.23
C ALA A 161 5.92 -2.59 -24.78
N PHE A 162 5.30 -3.62 -24.20
CA PHE A 162 6.05 -4.73 -23.61
C PHE A 162 5.52 -6.13 -23.97
N PRO A 163 5.13 -6.43 -25.22
CA PRO A 163 4.41 -7.66 -25.58
C PRO A 163 5.15 -8.97 -25.24
N VAL A 164 6.46 -8.92 -25.00
CA VAL A 164 7.31 -10.07 -24.68
C VAL A 164 7.98 -9.99 -23.30
N LEU A 165 7.67 -8.99 -22.47
CA LEU A 165 8.31 -8.76 -21.16
C LEU A 165 7.92 -9.84 -20.15
N LYS A 166 8.87 -10.70 -19.77
CA LYS A 166 8.61 -11.83 -18.87
C LYS A 166 8.86 -11.52 -17.41
N THR A 167 9.85 -10.70 -17.11
CA THR A 167 10.36 -10.51 -15.74
C THR A 167 10.60 -9.04 -15.43
N ILE A 168 10.13 -8.62 -14.26
CA ILE A 168 10.49 -7.39 -13.56
C ILE A 168 11.12 -7.86 -12.24
N GLY A 169 12.38 -7.50 -11.99
CA GLY A 169 13.13 -8.02 -10.83
C GLY A 169 12.55 -7.55 -9.49
N GLU A 170 11.95 -6.36 -9.46
CA GLU A 170 11.31 -5.80 -8.28
C GLU A 170 9.84 -5.47 -8.54
N ASN A 171 9.49 -4.18 -8.66
CA ASN A 171 8.11 -3.72 -8.56
C ASN A 171 7.55 -3.29 -9.92
N LEU A 172 6.31 -3.68 -10.19
CA LEU A 172 5.47 -3.04 -11.22
C LEU A 172 4.63 -1.96 -10.54
N ARG A 173 4.80 -0.70 -10.96
CA ARG A 173 3.96 0.43 -10.53
C ARG A 173 3.32 1.06 -11.74
N TYR A 174 2.00 1.05 -11.80
CA TYR A 174 1.25 1.51 -12.97
C TYR A 174 0.17 2.49 -12.55
N TYR A 175 0.29 3.77 -12.90
CA TYR A 175 -0.70 4.81 -12.59
C TYR A 175 -1.17 5.50 -13.88
N SER A 176 -2.25 5.03 -14.48
CA SER A 176 -2.72 5.48 -15.80
C SER A 176 -4.18 5.05 -16.06
N TYR A 177 -4.72 5.34 -17.25
CA TYR A 177 -6.00 4.81 -17.70
C TYR A 177 -5.90 3.31 -18.05
N ALA A 178 -6.92 2.56 -17.67
CA ALA A 178 -7.00 1.10 -17.81
C ALA A 178 -6.81 0.57 -19.24
N GLN A 179 -7.40 1.25 -20.22
CA GLN A 179 -7.40 0.86 -21.64
C GLN A 179 -6.00 0.77 -22.27
N TYR A 180 -4.98 1.21 -21.54
CA TYR A 180 -3.60 1.20 -21.97
C TYR A 180 -2.79 0.07 -21.33
N CYS A 181 -3.33 -0.68 -20.37
CA CYS A 181 -2.58 -1.67 -19.58
C CYS A 181 -2.65 -3.11 -20.12
N GLU A 182 -3.21 -3.34 -21.31
CA GLU A 182 -3.55 -4.69 -21.82
C GLU A 182 -2.31 -5.57 -22.10
N ASP A 183 -1.13 -4.97 -22.28
CA ASP A 183 0.08 -5.62 -22.78
C ASP A 183 1.01 -6.18 -21.69
N LEU A 184 0.50 -6.42 -20.47
CA LEU A 184 1.27 -7.01 -19.35
C LEU A 184 0.87 -8.46 -19.05
N ASN A 185 0.19 -9.13 -19.98
CA ASN A 185 -0.33 -10.49 -19.81
C ASN A 185 0.74 -11.59 -19.77
N GLN A 186 1.90 -11.29 -20.33
CA GLN A 186 3.03 -12.20 -20.48
C GLN A 186 3.99 -12.22 -19.28
N LEU A 187 3.83 -11.31 -18.31
CA LEU A 187 4.63 -11.27 -17.10
C LEU A 187 4.50 -12.57 -16.30
N GLN A 188 5.63 -13.15 -15.93
CA GLN A 188 5.75 -14.39 -15.17
C GLN A 188 6.31 -14.15 -13.77
N ASN A 189 7.23 -13.20 -13.64
CA ASN A 189 7.95 -12.90 -12.41
C ASN A 189 7.90 -11.40 -12.12
N VAL A 190 7.29 -11.04 -10.99
CA VAL A 190 7.29 -9.68 -10.41
C VAL A 190 7.22 -9.86 -8.90
N LYS A 191 8.00 -9.09 -8.13
CA LYS A 191 7.95 -9.14 -6.66
C LYS A 191 6.65 -8.53 -6.14
N SER A 192 6.37 -7.30 -6.56
CA SER A 192 5.21 -6.54 -6.11
C SER A 192 4.53 -5.80 -7.24
N VAL A 193 3.21 -5.70 -7.19
CA VAL A 193 2.40 -5.01 -8.18
C VAL A 193 1.60 -3.93 -7.49
N THR A 194 1.68 -2.70 -7.96
CA THR A 194 0.84 -1.58 -7.54
C THR A 194 0.22 -0.94 -8.77
N MET A 195 -1.10 -0.86 -8.81
CA MET A 195 -1.82 -0.35 -9.97
C MET A 195 -2.86 0.66 -9.53
N GLY A 196 -2.77 1.87 -10.06
CA GLY A 196 -3.75 2.95 -9.96
C GLY A 196 -4.40 3.20 -11.32
N PHE A 197 -5.72 3.02 -11.38
CA PHE A 197 -6.51 3.30 -12.57
C PHE A 197 -7.43 4.49 -12.34
N ARG A 198 -7.19 5.56 -13.10
CA ARG A 198 -8.08 6.73 -13.17
C ARG A 198 -9.17 6.45 -14.22
N GLN A 199 -10.42 6.81 -13.88
CA GLN A 199 -11.63 6.76 -14.73
C GLN A 199 -11.61 5.71 -15.87
N SER A 200 -12.21 4.52 -15.67
CA SER A 200 -12.33 3.57 -16.79
C SER A 200 -13.43 2.53 -16.63
N ASN A 201 -14.58 2.72 -17.29
CA ASN A 201 -15.63 1.69 -17.40
C ASN A 201 -15.28 0.58 -18.44
N VAL A 202 -14.11 -0.04 -18.30
CA VAL A 202 -13.55 -1.04 -19.25
C VAL A 202 -13.31 -2.37 -18.53
N GLU A 203 -13.37 -3.49 -19.26
CA GLU A 203 -12.91 -4.79 -18.79
C GLU A 203 -11.40 -4.92 -19.06
N ILE A 204 -10.59 -5.17 -18.03
CA ILE A 204 -9.14 -5.35 -18.21
C ILE A 204 -8.75 -6.80 -17.97
N LYS A 205 -7.97 -7.36 -18.90
CA LYS A 205 -7.30 -8.65 -18.74
C LYS A 205 -5.80 -8.39 -18.68
N MET A 206 -5.20 -8.62 -17.51
CA MET A 206 -3.78 -8.38 -17.28
C MET A 206 -3.16 -9.52 -16.46
N LEU A 207 -1.82 -9.58 -16.46
CA LEU A 207 -1.04 -10.45 -15.56
C LEU A 207 -1.46 -11.93 -15.61
N GLN A 208 -2.02 -12.40 -16.73
CA GLN A 208 -2.62 -13.74 -16.83
C GLN A 208 -1.63 -14.88 -16.59
N LYS A 209 -0.33 -14.65 -16.87
CA LYS A 209 0.75 -15.62 -16.63
C LYS A 209 1.45 -15.47 -15.27
N LEU A 210 1.12 -14.44 -14.49
CA LEU A 210 1.76 -14.18 -13.19
C LEU A 210 1.19 -15.14 -12.14
N ARG A 211 2.03 -16.08 -11.66
CA ARG A 211 1.61 -17.12 -10.71
C ARG A 211 1.77 -16.72 -9.25
N LYS A 212 2.69 -15.81 -8.96
CA LYS A 212 2.98 -15.38 -7.59
C LYS A 212 3.44 -13.93 -7.59
N ALA A 213 2.98 -13.17 -6.60
CA ALA A 213 3.58 -11.90 -6.20
C ALA A 213 3.54 -11.83 -4.66
N GLU A 214 4.51 -11.14 -4.07
CA GLU A 214 4.51 -10.88 -2.62
C GLU A 214 3.37 -9.95 -2.25
N SER A 215 3.23 -8.83 -2.97
CA SER A 215 2.17 -7.85 -2.69
C SER A 215 1.45 -7.41 -3.96
N PHE A 216 0.14 -7.22 -3.84
CA PHE A 216 -0.70 -6.62 -4.87
C PHE A 216 -1.50 -5.46 -4.27
N SER A 217 -1.34 -4.28 -4.83
CA SER A 217 -2.03 -3.07 -4.42
C SER A 217 -2.82 -2.51 -5.59
N LEU A 218 -4.10 -2.22 -5.36
CA LEU A 218 -5.02 -1.77 -6.39
C LEU A 218 -5.79 -0.53 -5.94
N GLU A 219 -5.68 0.53 -6.71
CA GLU A 219 -6.40 1.79 -6.55
C GLU A 219 -7.23 2.04 -7.80
N VAL A 220 -8.55 2.07 -7.66
CA VAL A 220 -9.47 2.06 -8.81
C VAL A 220 -10.62 3.03 -8.58
N GLU A 221 -10.71 4.10 -9.35
CA GLU A 221 -11.81 5.07 -9.17
C GLU A 221 -13.13 4.58 -9.79
N SER A 222 -13.07 3.86 -10.92
CA SER A 222 -14.24 3.26 -11.60
C SER A 222 -13.74 2.23 -12.61
N ILE A 223 -13.94 0.93 -12.35
CA ILE A 223 -13.72 -0.17 -13.30
C ILE A 223 -14.91 -1.12 -13.34
N ARG A 224 -15.28 -1.55 -14.55
CA ARG A 224 -16.35 -2.51 -14.79
C ARG A 224 -15.98 -3.92 -14.34
N GLN A 225 -14.78 -4.38 -14.72
CA GLN A 225 -14.25 -5.71 -14.40
C GLN A 225 -12.73 -5.75 -14.56
N ILE A 226 -12.03 -6.41 -13.63
CA ILE A 226 -10.62 -6.77 -13.77
C ILE A 226 -10.49 -8.29 -13.68
N THR A 227 -9.88 -8.87 -14.71
CA THR A 227 -9.50 -10.29 -14.72
C THR A 227 -7.98 -10.37 -14.59
N LEU A 228 -7.52 -10.99 -13.50
CA LEU A 228 -6.11 -11.29 -13.23
C LEU A 228 -5.87 -12.79 -13.46
N SER A 229 -4.64 -13.28 -13.24
CA SER A 229 -4.39 -14.72 -13.32
C SER A 229 -5.16 -15.47 -12.22
N PRO A 230 -6.00 -16.47 -12.56
CA PRO A 230 -6.73 -17.26 -11.57
C PRO A 230 -5.79 -18.12 -10.69
N ALA A 231 -4.53 -18.28 -11.10
CA ALA A 231 -3.52 -19.03 -10.36
C ALA A 231 -2.63 -18.15 -9.46
N MET A 232 -2.87 -16.83 -9.42
CA MET A 232 -2.02 -15.89 -8.69
C MET A 232 -2.12 -16.05 -7.18
N GLN A 233 -1.03 -16.50 -6.55
CA GLN A 233 -0.87 -16.50 -5.09
C GLN A 233 -0.28 -15.18 -4.60
N LEU A 234 -0.83 -14.66 -3.49
CA LEU A 234 -0.45 -13.38 -2.90
C LEU A 234 -0.24 -13.50 -1.39
N ASP A 235 0.83 -12.91 -0.87
CA ASP A 235 1.01 -12.77 0.58
C ASP A 235 0.25 -11.54 1.10
N TYR A 236 0.30 -10.41 0.39
CA TYR A 236 -0.32 -9.15 0.75
C TYR A 236 -1.26 -8.63 -0.33
N LEU A 237 -2.47 -8.21 0.04
CA LEU A 237 -3.44 -7.59 -0.86
C LEU A 237 -3.97 -6.28 -0.26
N THR A 238 -3.87 -5.18 -1.02
CA THR A 238 -4.42 -3.87 -0.67
C THR A 238 -5.37 -3.36 -1.75
N ILE A 239 -6.58 -2.94 -1.39
CA ILE A 239 -7.56 -2.33 -2.29
C ILE A 239 -8.00 -0.98 -1.71
N TYR A 240 -7.76 0.13 -2.41
CA TYR A 240 -7.96 1.49 -1.86
C TYR A 240 -9.35 2.10 -2.11
N ASN A 241 -10.07 1.71 -3.16
CA ASN A 241 -11.30 2.35 -3.58
C ASN A 241 -12.47 1.35 -3.68
N ASP A 242 -13.64 1.83 -4.10
CA ASP A 242 -14.84 1.01 -4.27
C ASP A 242 -14.50 -0.30 -4.99
N LEU A 243 -14.84 -1.42 -4.35
CA LEU A 243 -14.60 -2.75 -4.88
C LEU A 243 -15.11 -2.83 -6.32
N PRO A 244 -14.24 -3.03 -7.32
CA PRO A 244 -14.68 -3.16 -8.69
C PRO A 244 -15.63 -4.36 -8.85
N TYR A 245 -16.70 -4.16 -9.62
CA TYR A 245 -17.60 -5.24 -10.07
C TYR A 245 -16.78 -6.31 -10.83
N PRO A 246 -17.26 -7.56 -10.87
CA PRO A 246 -16.64 -8.65 -10.13
C PRO A 246 -15.16 -8.95 -10.50
N ILE A 247 -14.24 -8.92 -9.52
CA ILE A 247 -12.91 -9.56 -9.62
C ILE A 247 -12.99 -10.95 -8.97
N SER A 248 -13.38 -11.98 -9.73
CA SER A 248 -13.41 -13.36 -9.18
C SER A 248 -12.02 -13.92 -8.83
N THR A 249 -10.94 -13.28 -9.30
CA THR A 249 -9.57 -13.79 -9.20
C THR A 249 -9.13 -14.11 -7.77
N PHE A 250 -9.42 -13.24 -6.79
CA PHE A 250 -8.90 -13.38 -5.43
C PHE A 250 -9.63 -14.44 -4.59
N SER A 251 -10.74 -14.99 -5.10
CA SER A 251 -11.58 -15.96 -4.37
C SER A 251 -10.85 -17.28 -4.04
N HIS A 252 -9.80 -17.64 -4.79
CA HIS A 252 -9.03 -18.87 -4.59
C HIS A 252 -7.96 -18.75 -3.49
N ASN A 253 -7.56 -17.53 -3.13
CA ASN A 253 -6.52 -17.30 -2.13
C ASN A 253 -7.08 -17.53 -0.73
N LYS A 254 -6.66 -18.65 -0.12
CA LYS A 254 -7.11 -19.07 1.21
C LYS A 254 -6.29 -18.47 2.35
N LYS A 255 -5.10 -17.93 2.08
CA LYS A 255 -4.20 -17.42 3.11
C LYS A 255 -3.60 -16.09 2.70
N TYR A 256 -3.56 -15.14 3.64
CA TYR A 256 -2.91 -13.85 3.48
C TYR A 256 -2.02 -13.57 4.69
N LYS A 257 -0.82 -13.02 4.48
CA LYS A 257 -0.05 -12.36 5.54
C LYS A 257 -0.68 -11.01 5.89
N GLY A 258 -1.19 -10.29 4.89
CA GLY A 258 -1.96 -9.06 5.09
C GLY A 258 -3.07 -8.87 4.06
N LEU A 259 -4.26 -8.48 4.52
CA LEU A 259 -5.41 -8.15 3.68
C LEU A 259 -5.98 -6.81 4.12
N THR A 260 -5.90 -5.82 3.23
CA THR A 260 -6.34 -4.46 3.47
C THR A 260 -7.36 -4.07 2.40
N VAL A 261 -8.58 -3.70 2.81
CA VAL A 261 -9.62 -3.27 1.89
C VAL A 261 -10.29 -2.02 2.43
N TYR A 262 -10.17 -0.94 1.68
CA TYR A 262 -10.73 0.37 1.98
C TYR A 262 -12.05 0.61 1.23
N ASN A 263 -12.81 1.61 1.66
CA ASN A 263 -13.96 2.16 0.94
C ASN A 263 -15.04 1.14 0.52
N ILE A 264 -15.32 0.16 1.38
CA ILE A 264 -16.31 -0.87 1.08
C ILE A 264 -17.70 -0.26 1.12
N ARG A 265 -18.45 -0.38 0.02
CA ARG A 265 -19.85 0.10 -0.12
C ARG A 265 -20.90 -1.00 -0.24
N SER A 266 -20.49 -2.20 -0.69
CA SER A 266 -21.39 -3.31 -1.03
C SER A 266 -20.86 -4.65 -0.50
N THR A 267 -21.69 -5.30 0.32
CA THR A 267 -21.47 -6.63 0.92
C THR A 267 -21.36 -7.73 -0.12
N LYS A 268 -22.23 -7.66 -1.13
CA LYS A 268 -22.39 -8.67 -2.15
C LYS A 268 -21.11 -8.80 -2.97
N HIS A 269 -20.53 -7.67 -3.35
CA HIS A 269 -19.27 -7.64 -4.09
C HIS A 269 -18.11 -8.11 -3.25
N PHE A 270 -18.01 -7.63 -2.01
CA PHE A 270 -16.98 -8.11 -1.10
C PHE A 270 -17.04 -9.65 -0.95
N LYS A 271 -18.24 -10.22 -0.79
CA LYS A 271 -18.48 -11.67 -0.70
C LYS A 271 -18.11 -12.44 -1.97
N GLU A 272 -18.31 -11.85 -3.14
CA GLU A 272 -17.93 -12.44 -4.43
C GLU A 272 -16.41 -12.41 -4.66
N LEU A 273 -15.74 -11.37 -4.16
CA LEU A 273 -14.29 -11.20 -4.27
C LEU A 273 -13.52 -12.13 -3.34
N PHE A 274 -13.98 -12.24 -2.10
CA PHE A 274 -13.34 -12.99 -1.05
C PHE A 274 -14.16 -14.25 -0.76
N GLY A 275 -13.65 -15.38 -1.23
CA GLY A 275 -14.20 -16.70 -0.94
C GLY A 275 -13.93 -17.12 0.51
N HIS A 276 -13.75 -18.42 0.73
CA HIS A 276 -13.39 -18.94 2.04
C HIS A 276 -11.91 -18.69 2.34
N ILE A 277 -11.63 -17.93 3.39
CA ILE A 277 -10.25 -17.64 3.84
C ILE A 277 -9.93 -18.49 5.07
N ASP A 278 -8.87 -19.28 4.99
CA ASP A 278 -8.37 -20.08 6.12
C ASP A 278 -7.67 -19.21 7.15
N SER A 279 -6.76 -18.32 6.74
CA SER A 279 -5.98 -17.51 7.69
C SER A 279 -5.57 -16.16 7.14
N VAL A 280 -5.66 -15.12 7.98
CA VAL A 280 -5.10 -13.79 7.72
C VAL A 280 -4.17 -13.41 8.87
N GLY A 281 -2.95 -12.98 8.58
CA GLY A 281 -2.09 -12.37 9.61
C GLY A 281 -2.67 -11.03 10.06
N TYR A 282 -2.61 -10.04 9.19
CA TYR A 282 -3.16 -8.70 9.44
C TYR A 282 -4.37 -8.42 8.55
N LEU A 283 -5.53 -8.11 9.14
CA LEU A 283 -6.76 -7.76 8.43
C LEU A 283 -7.13 -6.31 8.72
N LEU A 284 -7.17 -5.45 7.70
CA LEU A 284 -7.74 -4.11 7.79
C LEU A 284 -8.93 -3.97 6.84
N LEU A 285 -10.06 -3.54 7.38
CA LEU A 285 -11.28 -3.31 6.61
C LEU A 285 -11.86 -1.94 6.94
N GLU A 286 -12.12 -1.12 5.92
CA GLU A 286 -12.80 0.18 6.07
C GLU A 286 -14.08 0.24 5.23
N SER A 287 -15.20 0.51 5.88
CA SER A 287 -16.53 0.68 5.26
C SER A 287 -17.01 2.13 5.30
N LYS A 288 -17.60 2.60 4.19
CA LYS A 288 -18.26 3.90 4.09
C LYS A 288 -19.79 3.86 4.20
N THR A 289 -20.40 2.66 4.25
CA THR A 289 -21.87 2.48 4.34
C THR A 289 -22.28 1.65 5.58
N ASP A 290 -23.51 1.87 6.05
CA ASP A 290 -24.14 1.32 7.27
C ASP A 290 -24.62 -0.16 7.06
N PRO A 291 -25.18 -0.86 8.06
CA PRO A 291 -24.57 -1.91 8.88
C PRO A 291 -24.32 -3.30 8.27
N ASP A 292 -24.80 -3.60 7.07
CA ASP A 292 -24.76 -4.98 6.59
C ASP A 292 -23.40 -5.39 6.00
N THR A 293 -22.45 -4.45 5.98
CA THR A 293 -21.36 -4.27 5.01
C THR A 293 -20.32 -5.39 4.92
N PHE A 294 -20.42 -6.43 5.75
CA PHE A 294 -19.41 -7.48 5.84
C PHE A 294 -19.96 -8.88 6.13
N LEU A 295 -20.81 -9.39 5.24
CA LEU A 295 -21.11 -10.81 5.20
C LEU A 295 -19.99 -11.56 4.48
N PHE A 296 -18.84 -11.73 5.14
CA PHE A 296 -17.79 -12.64 4.68
C PHE A 296 -18.32 -14.07 4.56
N HIS A 297 -17.82 -14.85 3.61
CA HIS A 297 -17.74 -16.29 3.81
C HIS A 297 -16.65 -16.58 4.84
N GLN A 298 -16.93 -17.46 5.79
CA GLN A 298 -16.12 -17.74 6.99
C GLN A 298 -14.61 -17.50 6.82
N ILE A 299 -14.02 -16.53 7.55
CA ILE A 299 -12.57 -16.48 7.80
C ILE A 299 -12.29 -17.38 9.01
N LYS A 300 -11.47 -18.42 8.91
CA LYS A 300 -11.25 -19.29 10.08
C LYS A 300 -10.39 -18.63 11.15
N TYR A 301 -9.33 -17.93 10.76
CA TYR A 301 -8.38 -17.35 11.70
C TYR A 301 -7.88 -15.98 11.24
N VAL A 302 -7.80 -15.03 12.16
CA VAL A 302 -7.16 -13.73 11.97
C VAL A 302 -6.21 -13.47 13.14
N GLU A 303 -4.96 -13.11 12.91
CA GLU A 303 -4.03 -12.79 14.02
C GLU A 303 -4.31 -11.39 14.58
N VAL A 304 -4.36 -10.37 13.72
CA VAL A 304 -4.69 -8.97 14.07
C VAL A 304 -5.78 -8.46 13.14
N ALA A 305 -6.86 -7.93 13.71
CA ALA A 305 -7.98 -7.36 12.96
C ALA A 305 -8.20 -5.88 13.30
N MET A 306 -8.29 -5.02 12.30
CA MET A 306 -8.66 -3.61 12.41
C MET A 306 -9.86 -3.31 11.52
N LEU A 307 -10.97 -2.94 12.13
CA LEU A 307 -12.25 -2.76 11.46
C LEU A 307 -12.73 -1.32 11.63
N TYR A 308 -12.94 -0.62 10.53
CA TYR A 308 -13.33 0.78 10.46
C TYR A 308 -14.66 0.93 9.69
N GLY A 309 -15.57 1.80 10.16
CA GLY A 309 -16.78 2.17 9.41
C GLY A 309 -18.11 2.09 10.18
N GLY A 310 -19.21 2.48 9.53
CA GLY A 310 -20.56 2.45 10.11
C GLY A 310 -21.03 1.01 10.41
N ALA A 311 -21.50 0.79 11.66
CA ALA A 311 -22.18 -0.42 12.12
C ALA A 311 -21.57 -1.73 11.61
N ILE A 312 -20.40 -2.10 12.13
CA ILE A 312 -19.60 -3.22 11.62
C ILE A 312 -20.28 -4.58 11.91
N LYS A 313 -20.66 -5.34 10.85
CA LYS A 313 -21.20 -6.72 10.92
C LYS A 313 -20.23 -7.85 10.49
N VAL A 314 -18.90 -7.62 10.50
CA VAL A 314 -17.85 -8.59 10.07
C VAL A 314 -17.67 -9.82 11.00
N LEU A 315 -17.62 -9.59 12.32
CA LEU A 315 -16.98 -10.49 13.28
C LEU A 315 -17.60 -11.90 13.37
N PRO A 316 -18.93 -12.13 13.31
CA PRO A 316 -19.51 -13.47 13.35
C PRO A 316 -19.03 -14.39 12.22
N GLN A 317 -18.42 -13.82 11.17
CA GLN A 317 -17.85 -14.58 10.06
C GLN A 317 -16.36 -14.91 10.28
N ILE A 318 -15.68 -14.25 11.20
CA ILE A 318 -14.34 -14.65 11.66
C ILE A 318 -14.55 -15.73 12.74
N LYS A 319 -13.93 -16.91 12.63
CA LYS A 319 -14.11 -17.93 13.67
C LYS A 319 -13.22 -17.68 14.88
N THR A 320 -11.98 -17.23 14.66
CA THR A 320 -10.96 -17.06 15.70
C THR A 320 -10.16 -15.79 15.45
N ILE A 321 -9.90 -15.01 16.51
CA ILE A 321 -8.92 -13.92 16.52
C ILE A 321 -7.79 -14.30 17.48
N GLY A 322 -6.54 -14.19 17.02
CA GLY A 322 -5.38 -14.69 17.75
C GLY A 322 -4.76 -13.70 18.74
N LYS A 323 -4.56 -12.43 18.33
CA LYS A 323 -3.83 -11.43 19.13
C LYS A 323 -4.64 -10.18 19.44
N GLN A 324 -5.15 -9.51 18.42
CA GLN A 324 -5.71 -8.17 18.61
C GLN A 324 -6.93 -7.95 17.73
N LEU A 325 -7.94 -7.29 18.30
CA LEU A 325 -9.11 -6.79 17.62
C LEU A 325 -9.30 -5.31 17.91
N GLN A 326 -9.18 -4.47 16.88
CA GLN A 326 -9.53 -3.06 16.95
C GLN A 326 -10.78 -2.79 16.11
N ILE A 327 -11.73 -2.08 16.70
CA ILE A 327 -12.99 -1.68 16.06
C ILE A 327 -13.15 -0.18 16.22
N ARG A 328 -13.35 0.54 15.12
CA ARG A 328 -13.62 1.97 15.10
C ARG A 328 -14.88 2.25 14.29
N GLY A 329 -15.96 2.62 14.99
CA GLY A 329 -17.27 2.82 14.38
C GLY A 329 -18.42 2.57 15.35
N ARG A 330 -19.66 2.72 14.87
CA ARG A 330 -20.85 2.35 15.63
C ARG A 330 -20.90 0.82 15.78
N ILE A 331 -21.19 0.31 16.97
CA ILE A 331 -21.43 -1.13 17.20
C ILE A 331 -22.91 -1.36 17.49
N LEU A 332 -23.55 -2.28 16.77
CA LEU A 332 -24.98 -2.57 16.93
C LEU A 332 -25.27 -3.44 18.19
N PRO A 333 -26.50 -3.33 18.76
CA PRO A 333 -26.94 -4.14 19.90
C PRO A 333 -26.87 -5.66 19.67
N GLY A 334 -26.54 -6.43 20.72
CA GLY A 334 -26.54 -7.90 20.72
C GLY A 334 -25.41 -8.56 19.92
N TRP A 335 -24.45 -7.77 19.42
CA TRP A 335 -23.47 -8.26 18.46
C TRP A 335 -22.22 -8.85 19.10
N ILE A 336 -21.73 -8.19 20.15
CA ILE A 336 -20.67 -8.71 21.01
C ILE A 336 -21.07 -10.11 21.52
N GLU A 337 -22.32 -10.31 21.99
CA GLU A 337 -22.81 -11.61 22.51
C GLU A 337 -22.59 -12.81 21.58
N LYS A 338 -22.86 -12.66 20.27
CA LYS A 338 -22.77 -13.77 19.31
C LYS A 338 -21.33 -14.19 19.03
N TYR A 339 -20.40 -13.25 19.09
CA TYR A 339 -18.98 -13.50 18.84
C TYR A 339 -18.27 -14.02 20.09
N VAL A 340 -18.60 -13.41 21.23
CA VAL A 340 -18.08 -13.78 22.55
C VAL A 340 -18.31 -15.24 22.88
N ASN A 341 -19.42 -15.82 22.42
CA ASN A 341 -19.75 -17.22 22.67
C ASN A 341 -18.96 -18.24 21.83
N ARG A 342 -18.06 -17.80 20.93
CA ARG A 342 -17.39 -18.68 19.95
C ARG A 342 -15.87 -18.67 19.95
N SER A 343 -15.22 -17.66 20.54
CA SER A 343 -13.74 -17.55 20.55
C SER A 343 -13.21 -17.84 21.95
N ASP A 344 -12.25 -18.76 22.06
CA ASP A 344 -11.73 -19.23 23.35
C ASP A 344 -10.93 -18.16 24.11
N PHE A 345 -10.30 -17.20 23.41
CA PHE A 345 -9.46 -16.15 24.01
C PHE A 345 -9.04 -15.08 22.98
N ILE A 346 -9.02 -13.79 23.37
CA ILE A 346 -8.46 -12.69 22.55
C ILE A 346 -7.60 -11.80 23.46
N PRO A 347 -6.30 -11.65 23.24
CA PRO A 347 -5.45 -10.85 24.15
C PRO A 347 -5.89 -9.39 24.29
N GLU A 348 -6.18 -8.68 23.21
CA GLU A 348 -6.55 -7.26 23.25
C GLU A 348 -7.75 -6.92 22.37
N VAL A 349 -8.71 -6.18 22.93
CA VAL A 349 -9.87 -5.62 22.20
C VAL A 349 -9.93 -4.12 22.43
N THR A 350 -9.88 -3.32 21.35
CA THR A 350 -10.05 -1.85 21.42
C THR A 350 -11.30 -1.42 20.66
N VAL A 351 -12.19 -0.70 21.34
CA VAL A 351 -13.43 -0.19 20.73
C VAL A 351 -13.50 1.34 20.79
N ASN A 352 -13.61 1.95 19.61
CA ASN A 352 -13.68 3.40 19.44
C ASN A 352 -15.00 3.79 18.71
N GLY A 353 -16.08 4.11 19.45
CA GLY A 353 -17.35 4.59 18.90
C GLY A 353 -18.61 4.35 19.76
N LEU A 354 -19.79 4.67 19.20
CA LEU A 354 -21.10 4.49 19.86
C LEU A 354 -21.43 3.01 20.05
N LEU A 355 -21.59 2.60 21.29
CA LEU A 355 -21.90 1.23 21.71
C LEU A 355 -23.30 1.22 22.31
N SER A 356 -24.27 0.65 21.62
CA SER A 356 -25.63 0.47 22.16
C SER A 356 -25.87 -1.02 22.29
N THR A 357 -25.52 -1.68 23.40
CA THR A 357 -25.79 -3.12 23.58
C THR A 357 -26.39 -3.39 24.95
N GLN A 358 -27.56 -4.04 25.00
CA GLN A 358 -27.94 -4.88 26.15
C GLN A 358 -27.40 -6.28 25.86
N LEU A 359 -26.54 -6.82 26.74
CA LEU A 359 -25.99 -8.18 26.61
C LEU A 359 -26.91 -9.19 27.34
N ASN A 360 -27.79 -9.90 26.62
CA ASN A 360 -28.74 -10.87 27.19
C ASN A 360 -28.36 -12.32 26.84
N GLY A 361 -27.50 -12.92 27.66
CA GLY A 361 -27.10 -14.34 27.61
C GLY A 361 -26.01 -14.62 28.64
N LYS A 362 -25.46 -15.84 28.68
CA LYS A 362 -24.19 -16.13 29.41
C LYS A 362 -22.98 -16.06 28.45
N PRO A 363 -22.39 -14.89 28.19
CA PRO A 363 -21.15 -14.79 27.44
C PRO A 363 -19.90 -15.05 28.30
N ARG A 364 -18.89 -15.65 27.67
CA ARG A 364 -17.54 -15.91 28.22
C ARG A 364 -16.50 -15.18 27.36
N LEU A 365 -16.48 -13.84 27.37
CA LEU A 365 -15.36 -13.15 26.73
C LEU A 365 -14.21 -13.27 27.71
N PHE A 366 -13.13 -13.95 27.31
CA PHE A 366 -11.84 -13.91 27.99
C PHE A 366 -10.89 -13.07 27.14
N CYS A 367 -10.49 -11.92 27.66
CA CYS A 367 -9.42 -11.11 27.09
C CYS A 367 -8.46 -10.63 28.16
N ASP A 368 -7.19 -10.45 27.83
CA ASP A 368 -6.23 -9.88 28.78
C ASP A 368 -6.53 -8.40 28.99
N VAL A 369 -6.79 -7.67 27.91
CA VAL A 369 -7.07 -6.22 27.93
C VAL A 369 -8.29 -5.89 27.06
N PHE A 370 -9.24 -5.15 27.63
CA PHE A 370 -10.38 -4.57 26.93
C PHE A 370 -10.30 -3.04 27.02
N ARG A 371 -9.89 -2.38 25.94
CA ARG A 371 -9.77 -0.91 25.87
C ARG A 371 -10.98 -0.29 25.20
N ILE A 372 -11.48 0.81 25.77
CA ILE A 372 -12.49 1.67 25.16
C ILE A 372 -11.87 3.05 25.03
N GLU A 373 -11.79 3.59 23.81
CA GLU A 373 -11.36 4.97 23.62
C GLU A 373 -12.50 5.80 23.02
N HIS A 374 -12.93 6.82 23.77
CA HIS A 374 -13.88 7.81 23.29
C HIS A 374 -13.14 8.98 22.62
N ASN A 375 -13.62 9.42 21.45
CA ASN A 375 -13.04 10.52 20.70
C ASN A 375 -14.11 11.60 20.48
N SER A 376 -13.80 12.82 20.92
CA SER A 376 -14.68 13.92 21.36
C SER A 376 -15.61 14.59 20.33
N HIS A 377 -16.02 13.90 19.26
CA HIS A 377 -16.89 14.46 18.22
C HIS A 377 -18.34 13.93 18.24
N LEU A 378 -18.68 13.01 19.14
CA LEU A 378 -20.01 12.40 19.24
C LEU A 378 -20.62 12.71 20.62
N ASN A 379 -21.48 13.73 20.71
CA ASN A 379 -22.13 14.17 21.96
C ASN A 379 -23.23 13.21 22.49
N ASP A 380 -23.30 11.96 22.04
CA ASP A 380 -24.47 11.08 22.23
C ASP A 380 -24.20 9.78 23.01
N LEU A 381 -23.16 9.71 23.84
CA LEU A 381 -22.96 8.56 24.73
C LEU A 381 -23.90 8.61 25.95
N LYS A 382 -25.14 8.12 25.79
CA LYS A 382 -26.00 7.77 26.93
C LYS A 382 -26.09 6.24 27.09
N ASN A 383 -25.50 5.77 28.18
CA ASN A 383 -25.60 4.42 28.79
C ASN A 383 -24.82 3.29 28.09
N PHE A 384 -23.67 2.88 28.67
CA PHE A 384 -23.03 1.59 28.38
C PHE A 384 -23.51 0.56 29.40
N GLN A 385 -24.08 -0.56 28.96
CA GLN A 385 -24.39 -1.69 29.84
C GLN A 385 -23.46 -2.88 29.54
N PHE A 386 -22.60 -3.19 30.51
CA PHE A 386 -21.70 -4.33 30.50
C PHE A 386 -22.28 -5.45 31.36
N LYS A 387 -22.82 -6.47 30.70
CA LYS A 387 -23.21 -7.72 31.36
C LYS A 387 -22.32 -8.85 30.84
N ASN A 388 -21.73 -9.62 31.77
CA ASN A 388 -21.05 -10.89 31.52
C ASN A 388 -19.71 -10.78 30.74
N ILE A 389 -18.83 -9.86 31.13
CA ILE A 389 -17.44 -9.77 30.62
C ILE A 389 -16.46 -10.37 31.66
N ARG A 390 -15.48 -11.14 31.20
CA ARG A 390 -14.36 -11.64 32.01
C ARG A 390 -13.02 -11.21 31.39
N ALA A 391 -12.54 -10.02 31.73
CA ALA A 391 -11.26 -9.50 31.24
C ALA A 391 -10.18 -9.60 32.32
N GLY A 392 -8.90 -9.60 31.96
CA GLY A 392 -7.80 -9.36 32.91
C GLY A 392 -7.75 -7.89 33.34
N LEU A 393 -7.94 -6.99 32.37
CA LEU A 393 -7.95 -5.54 32.52
C LEU A 393 -9.01 -4.92 31.60
N ILE A 394 -9.79 -3.96 32.11
CA ILE A 394 -10.62 -3.05 31.30
C ILE A 394 -10.02 -1.66 31.41
N GLU A 395 -9.65 -1.05 30.29
CA GLU A 395 -9.11 0.30 30.20
C GLU A 395 -10.12 1.24 29.53
N ILE A 396 -10.53 2.31 30.20
CA ILE A 396 -11.44 3.30 29.65
C ILE A 396 -10.68 4.61 29.49
N LYS A 397 -10.63 5.11 28.26
CA LYS A 397 -9.97 6.36 27.89
C LYS A 397 -10.98 7.34 27.31
N ASP A 398 -11.15 8.49 27.96
CA ASP A 398 -12.08 9.54 27.54
C ASP A 398 -11.44 10.91 27.76
N SER A 399 -11.75 11.88 26.90
CA SER A 399 -11.30 13.27 27.02
C SER A 399 -12.40 14.20 27.57
N LYS A 400 -13.65 13.74 27.72
CA LYS A 400 -14.75 14.54 28.31
C LYS A 400 -15.74 13.67 29.10
N ILE A 401 -15.41 13.41 30.35
CA ILE A 401 -16.31 12.67 31.26
C ILE A 401 -17.32 13.63 31.89
N ASP A 402 -18.48 13.86 31.25
CA ASP A 402 -19.58 14.60 31.90
C ASP A 402 -20.65 13.66 32.50
N SER A 403 -20.92 12.48 31.91
CA SER A 403 -21.69 11.40 32.56
C SER A 403 -21.75 10.14 31.69
N ILE A 404 -20.86 9.16 31.92
CA ILE A 404 -21.07 7.81 31.39
C ILE A 404 -21.69 6.94 32.48
N ASN A 405 -22.94 6.51 32.29
CA ASN A 405 -23.54 5.44 33.09
C ASN A 405 -22.96 4.10 32.64
N PHE A 406 -22.01 3.58 33.40
CA PHE A 406 -21.50 2.21 33.29
C PHE A 406 -22.34 1.29 34.17
N ASP A 407 -23.17 0.45 33.57
CA ASP A 407 -23.81 -0.66 34.29
C ASP A 407 -22.88 -1.88 34.23
N LEU A 408 -22.26 -2.22 35.36
CA LEU A 408 -21.26 -3.30 35.49
C LEU A 408 -21.87 -4.60 36.06
N THR A 409 -23.20 -4.72 36.11
CA THR A 409 -23.94 -5.79 36.81
C THR A 409 -23.73 -7.22 36.29
N GLY A 410 -22.65 -7.50 35.54
CA GLY A 410 -22.23 -8.85 35.19
C GLY A 410 -20.73 -9.04 34.99
N ILE A 411 -19.85 -8.18 35.52
CA ILE A 411 -18.40 -8.39 35.44
C ILE A 411 -17.93 -9.24 36.63
N ASP A 412 -17.11 -10.27 36.36
CA ASP A 412 -16.43 -11.01 37.44
C ASP A 412 -15.25 -10.19 37.97
N LEU A 413 -15.53 -9.28 38.91
CA LEU A 413 -14.56 -8.39 39.54
C LEU A 413 -13.50 -9.15 40.37
N THR A 414 -13.69 -10.45 40.66
CA THR A 414 -12.64 -11.26 41.31
C THR A 414 -11.48 -11.60 40.38
N LYS A 415 -11.66 -11.39 39.07
CA LYS A 415 -10.70 -11.75 38.02
C LYS A 415 -10.39 -10.61 37.04
N THR A 416 -11.02 -9.45 37.23
CA THR A 416 -10.97 -8.33 36.29
C THR A 416 -10.48 -7.07 37.00
N GLN A 417 -9.37 -6.51 36.52
CA GLN A 417 -8.91 -5.17 36.92
C GLN A 417 -9.61 -4.09 36.09
N LEU A 418 -9.86 -2.93 36.69
CA LEU A 418 -10.43 -1.76 36.01
C LEU A 418 -9.42 -0.61 36.06
N ALA A 419 -9.11 -0.02 34.91
CA ALA A 419 -8.27 1.15 34.77
C ALA A 419 -9.01 2.25 33.99
N PHE A 420 -8.89 3.48 34.47
CA PHE A 420 -9.43 4.67 33.81
C PHE A 420 -8.26 5.60 33.48
N VAL A 421 -8.11 5.97 32.22
CA VAL A 421 -7.03 6.80 31.72
C VAL A 421 -7.63 8.10 31.19
N ASP A 422 -7.56 9.14 32.02
CA ASP A 422 -7.90 10.50 31.59
C ASP A 422 -6.71 11.10 30.83
N ASN A 423 -6.99 11.65 29.65
CA ASN A 423 -6.00 12.31 28.82
C ASN A 423 -5.89 13.81 29.12
N ASP A 424 -6.91 14.40 29.75
CA ASP A 424 -6.93 15.82 30.10
C ASP A 424 -6.65 15.99 31.60
N GLN A 425 -5.95 17.07 31.95
CA GLN A 425 -5.56 17.40 33.33
C GLN A 425 -6.76 17.85 34.19
N LEU A 426 -7.85 17.10 34.22
CA LEU A 426 -9.02 17.42 35.02
C LEU A 426 -8.99 16.66 36.35
N SER A 427 -8.82 17.46 37.40
CA SER A 427 -8.88 17.13 38.81
C SER A 427 -10.31 16.75 39.24
N TYR A 428 -10.84 15.63 38.75
CA TYR A 428 -12.13 15.12 39.20
C TYR A 428 -11.97 13.69 39.73
N CYS A 429 -12.14 13.54 41.06
CA CYS A 429 -12.24 12.23 41.68
C CYS A 429 -13.67 11.73 41.47
N PRO A 430 -13.93 10.63 40.73
CA PRO A 430 -15.29 10.12 40.55
C PRO A 430 -15.70 9.35 41.82
N ALA A 431 -15.72 10.03 42.97
CA ALA A 431 -16.04 9.45 44.28
C ALA A 431 -17.42 8.79 44.27
N ASP A 432 -18.37 9.45 43.63
CA ASP A 432 -19.72 8.98 43.38
C ASP A 432 -19.79 7.60 42.69
N TRP A 433 -18.82 7.29 41.82
CA TRP A 433 -18.78 6.03 41.07
C TRP A 433 -18.12 4.91 41.87
N ALA A 434 -16.98 5.21 42.48
CA ALA A 434 -16.31 4.31 43.40
C ALA A 434 -17.24 3.89 44.55
N CYS A 435 -18.08 4.81 45.05
CA CYS A 435 -19.08 4.53 46.07
C CYS A 435 -20.25 3.67 45.60
N ARG A 436 -20.76 3.87 44.37
CA ARG A 436 -21.80 3.00 43.81
C ARG A 436 -21.30 1.57 43.60
N LEU A 437 -20.05 1.40 43.14
CA LEU A 437 -19.37 0.11 43.04
C LEU A 437 -19.15 -0.55 44.42
N TYR A 438 -18.73 0.23 45.43
CA TYR A 438 -18.58 -0.25 46.81
C TYR A 438 -19.87 -0.80 47.39
N LYS A 439 -20.96 -0.02 47.30
CA LYS A 439 -22.27 -0.36 47.85
C LYS A 439 -22.89 -1.59 47.16
N GLN A 440 -22.58 -1.85 45.89
CA GLN A 440 -23.12 -3.02 45.16
C GLN A 440 -22.39 -4.35 45.42
N HIS A 441 -21.10 -4.34 45.78
CA HIS A 441 -20.29 -5.58 45.78
C HIS A 441 -19.61 -5.96 47.10
N ALA A 442 -19.73 -5.16 48.17
CA ALA A 442 -19.39 -5.49 49.57
C ALA A 442 -18.04 -6.22 49.85
N LEU A 443 -17.11 -6.25 48.90
CA LEU A 443 -15.77 -6.82 49.03
C LEU A 443 -14.78 -5.85 48.40
N PHE A 444 -14.33 -4.89 49.20
CA PHE A 444 -13.10 -4.13 48.93
C PHE A 444 -11.92 -5.05 49.24
N ASP A 445 -11.61 -5.96 48.31
CA ASP A 445 -10.30 -6.60 48.32
C ASP A 445 -9.30 -5.67 47.64
N LYS A 446 -8.12 -5.51 48.26
CA LYS A 446 -7.05 -4.59 47.85
C LYS A 446 -6.57 -4.83 46.40
N LYS A 447 -6.87 -6.02 45.85
CA LYS A 447 -6.59 -6.42 44.46
C LYS A 447 -7.46 -5.74 43.40
N ILE A 448 -8.60 -5.14 43.78
CA ILE A 448 -9.53 -4.46 42.86
C ILE A 448 -9.07 -3.02 42.54
N TYR A 449 -8.08 -2.49 43.28
CA TYR A 449 -7.68 -1.09 43.23
C TYR A 449 -6.21 -0.88 42.83
N ASP A 450 -5.86 -1.27 41.61
CA ASP A 450 -4.79 -0.57 40.87
C ASP A 450 -5.45 0.38 39.86
N PHE A 451 -6.20 1.36 40.39
CA PHE A 451 -6.67 2.51 39.62
C PHE A 451 -5.45 3.37 39.28
N ILE A 452 -4.86 3.16 38.11
CA ILE A 452 -3.76 4.00 37.63
C ILE A 452 -4.34 5.30 37.10
N PHE A 453 -4.52 6.29 37.98
CA PHE A 453 -4.59 7.69 37.54
C PHE A 453 -3.18 8.09 37.10
N SER A 454 -2.94 8.19 35.80
CA SER A 454 -1.74 8.84 35.26
C SER A 454 -1.84 10.38 35.26
N GLY A 455 -2.90 10.94 35.88
CA GLY A 455 -3.06 12.38 36.17
C GLY A 455 -3.01 12.65 37.69
N ASN A 456 -2.34 13.74 38.08
CA ASN A 456 -2.09 14.26 39.43
C ASN A 456 -2.71 13.49 40.63
N ARG A 457 -1.88 12.71 41.36
CA ARG A 457 -2.23 11.90 42.56
C ARG A 457 -2.85 12.65 43.75
N SER A 458 -3.08 13.95 43.67
CA SER A 458 -3.30 14.80 44.85
C SER A 458 -4.74 14.82 45.39
N THR A 459 -5.75 14.29 44.69
CA THR A 459 -7.17 14.48 45.08
C THR A 459 -7.98 13.21 45.39
N CYS A 460 -7.46 12.00 45.13
CA CYS A 460 -8.14 10.74 45.50
C CYS A 460 -7.26 9.90 46.45
N ASN A 461 -7.42 10.07 47.77
CA ASN A 461 -6.81 9.18 48.77
C ASN A 461 -7.80 8.12 49.26
N ASP A 462 -7.33 6.91 49.57
CA ASP A 462 -8.11 5.73 50.02
C ASP A 462 -9.07 6.04 51.19
N LEU A 463 -8.64 6.89 52.13
CA LEU A 463 -9.45 7.30 53.28
C LEU A 463 -10.63 8.22 52.91
N TYR A 464 -10.51 9.01 51.84
CA TYR A 464 -11.54 9.95 51.42
C TYR A 464 -12.71 9.21 50.78
N LEU A 465 -12.41 8.24 49.90
CA LEU A 465 -13.42 7.39 49.27
C LEU A 465 -14.17 6.54 50.31
N LYS A 466 -13.46 5.86 51.21
CA LYS A 466 -14.11 5.02 52.22
C LYS A 466 -15.09 5.82 53.11
N ASN A 467 -14.70 7.02 53.53
CA ASN A 467 -15.54 7.90 54.36
C ASN A 467 -16.72 8.52 53.60
N GLU A 468 -16.56 8.88 52.31
CA GLU A 468 -17.66 9.35 51.45
C GLU A 468 -18.67 8.23 51.17
N CYS A 469 -18.19 7.00 50.97
CA CYS A 469 -19.07 5.87 50.63
C CYS A 469 -19.77 5.23 51.83
N GLU A 470 -19.21 5.34 53.05
CA GLU A 470 -19.84 4.88 54.30
C GLU A 470 -20.90 5.87 54.84
N LYS A 471 -20.84 7.14 54.44
CA LYS A 471 -21.94 8.10 54.62
C LYS A 471 -23.09 7.82 53.63
#